data_AF-A0A538RVC8-F1
#
_entry.id   AF-A0A538RVC8-F1
#
_cell.length_a   1.000
_cell.length_b   1.000
_cell.length_c   1.000
_cell.angle_alpha   90.00
_cell.angle_beta   90.00
_cell.angle_gamma   90.00
#
_symmetry.space_group_name_H-M   'P 1'
#
loop_
_entity.id
_entity.type
_entity.pdbx_description
1 polymer ?
#
loop_
_entity_poly.entity_id
_entity_poly.type
_entity_poly.pdbx_seq_one_letter_code
_entity_poly.pdbx_strand_id
1 'polypeptide(L)'
;MRPETSYAVIDAQVDTVSSGPTQGDIHGAGPHSFVVRGRIPVKAKPLVRVYAVEEPAAFARALFIECLRHEGIRISASPLQTPTAELPEKDGYGKLERVALFTSPPLSEAVKVTLKVSHNLYASTLPLLVAARKGKRTLADGLRLQGEILKGLGVDVQQISFGGGAGGANADAVTPRASVQLLRSVAKQSFCS
;
A
#
# COMPACT_ATOMS: atom_id res chain seq x y z
N MET A 1 2.56 19.71 0.30
CA MET A 1 2.18 18.27 0.37
C MET A 1 2.88 17.56 -0.78
N ARG A 2 3.17 16.25 -0.67
CA ARG A 2 3.66 15.47 -1.82
C ARG A 2 2.89 14.14 -1.93
N PRO A 3 2.40 13.76 -3.14
CA PRO A 3 2.34 14.61 -4.34
C PRO A 3 1.47 15.85 -4.12
N GLU A 4 1.68 16.89 -4.93
CA GLU A 4 0.80 18.06 -4.97
C GLU A 4 -0.49 17.67 -5.69
N THR A 5 -1.65 18.02 -5.12
CA THR A 5 -2.95 17.62 -5.65
C THR A 5 -4.07 18.50 -5.10
N SER A 6 -5.15 18.64 -5.86
CA SER A 6 -6.39 19.26 -5.39
C SER A 6 -7.27 18.31 -4.58
N TYR A 7 -6.94 17.00 -4.56
CA TYR A 7 -7.68 15.99 -3.78
C TYR A 7 -7.59 16.22 -2.27
N ALA A 8 -6.50 16.83 -1.80
CA ALA A 8 -6.23 16.99 -0.39
C ALA A 8 -6.00 18.45 -0.04
N VAL A 9 -6.83 18.97 0.86
CA VAL A 9 -6.73 20.32 1.41
C VAL A 9 -6.00 20.25 2.75
N ILE A 10 -4.92 21.00 2.88
CA ILE A 10 -4.11 21.08 4.10
C ILE A 10 -4.35 22.42 4.79
N ASP A 11 -4.87 22.37 6.01
CA ASP A 11 -4.89 23.51 6.93
C ASP A 11 -3.65 23.45 7.84
N ALA A 12 -2.70 24.35 7.62
CA ALA A 12 -1.44 24.38 8.34
C ALA A 12 -1.52 25.34 9.54
N GLN A 13 -1.71 24.78 10.72
CA GLN A 13 -1.75 25.47 12.01
C GLN A 13 -0.41 25.28 12.74
N VAL A 14 0.65 25.85 12.17
CA VAL A 14 2.03 25.64 12.63
C VAL A 14 2.67 26.97 13.05
N ASP A 15 3.17 27.00 14.28
CA ASP A 15 3.92 28.15 14.79
C ASP A 15 5.41 28.02 14.50
N THR A 16 6.01 29.06 13.95
CA THR A 16 7.48 29.14 13.84
C THR A 16 8.05 29.77 15.12
N VAL A 17 8.90 29.04 15.84
CA VAL A 17 9.45 29.45 17.14
C VAL A 17 10.95 29.74 17.07
N SER A 18 11.50 30.53 17.99
CA SER A 18 12.93 30.88 17.98
C SER A 18 13.84 29.71 18.36
N SER A 19 13.39 28.84 19.27
CA SER A 19 14.11 27.65 19.74
C SER A 19 13.13 26.60 20.29
N GLY A 20 13.61 25.38 20.58
CA GLY A 20 12.82 24.27 21.10
C GLY A 20 12.81 23.04 20.19
N PRO A 21 12.07 21.98 20.55
CA PRO A 21 11.93 20.79 19.71
C PRO A 21 11.02 21.06 18.52
N THR A 22 11.30 20.40 17.39
CA THR A 22 10.36 20.33 16.26
C THR A 22 9.24 19.38 16.60
N GLN A 23 8.00 19.86 16.53
CA GLN A 23 6.79 19.08 16.78
C GLN A 23 5.80 19.32 15.64
N GLY A 24 5.13 18.27 15.21
CA GLY A 24 4.16 18.35 14.14
C GLY A 24 3.40 17.05 13.97
N ASP A 25 2.08 17.16 14.03
CA ASP A 25 1.14 16.05 13.91
C ASP A 25 0.10 16.37 12.83
N ILE A 26 -0.38 15.33 12.16
CA ILE A 26 -1.39 15.42 11.11
C ILE A 26 -2.65 14.72 11.59
N HIS A 27 -3.78 15.39 11.48
CA HIS A 27 -5.10 14.84 11.79
C HIS A 27 -6.02 14.96 10.57
N GLY A 28 -6.81 13.92 10.32
CA GLY A 28 -7.92 14.00 9.36
C GLY A 28 -9.03 14.87 9.93
N ALA A 29 -9.48 15.86 9.15
CA ALA A 29 -10.61 16.74 9.45
C ALA A 29 -11.81 16.50 8.53
N GLY A 30 -11.66 15.61 7.56
CA GLY A 30 -12.70 15.15 6.64
C GLY A 30 -12.10 14.22 5.57
N PRO A 31 -12.91 13.75 4.60
CA PRO A 31 -12.45 12.78 3.59
C PRO A 31 -11.26 13.25 2.75
N HIS A 32 -11.10 14.57 2.63
CA HIS A 32 -10.12 15.26 1.79
C HIS A 32 -9.38 16.36 2.55
N SER A 33 -9.65 16.54 3.83
CA SER A 33 -9.18 17.70 4.61
C SER A 33 -8.29 17.23 5.74
N PHE A 34 -7.12 17.85 5.88
CA PHE A 34 -6.13 17.49 6.89
C PHE A 34 -5.67 18.75 7.61
N VAL A 35 -5.53 18.65 8.93
CA VAL A 35 -4.99 19.72 9.76
C VAL A 35 -3.59 19.30 10.21
N VAL A 36 -2.61 20.16 9.98
CA VAL A 36 -1.24 19.99 10.48
C VAL A 36 -1.04 20.95 11.64
N ARG A 37 -0.81 20.41 12.84
CA ARG A 37 -0.54 21.21 14.05
C ARG A 37 0.87 20.99 14.54
N GLY A 38 1.56 22.06 14.92
CA GLY A 38 2.93 21.92 15.40
C GLY A 38 3.67 23.21 15.71
N ARG A 39 4.92 23.04 16.11
CA ARG A 39 5.89 24.12 16.36
C ARG A 39 7.21 23.76 15.69
N ILE A 40 7.72 24.67 14.86
CA ILE A 40 8.95 24.46 14.10
C ILE A 40 9.95 25.58 14.41
N PRO A 41 11.12 25.27 14.99
CA PRO A 41 12.17 26.26 15.19
C PRO A 41 12.69 26.86 13.88
N VAL A 42 13.05 28.15 13.85
CA VAL A 42 13.54 28.86 12.63
C VAL A 42 14.70 28.13 11.92
N LYS A 43 15.56 27.43 12.67
CA LYS A 43 16.74 26.70 12.14
C LYS A 43 16.53 25.17 12.06
N ALA A 44 15.30 24.70 12.23
CA ALA A 44 15.01 23.26 12.18
C ALA A 44 15.11 22.71 10.75
N LYS A 45 15.47 21.43 10.65
CA LYS A 45 15.35 20.68 9.39
C LYS A 45 13.86 20.48 9.06
N PRO A 46 13.48 20.33 7.77
CA PRO A 46 12.11 20.06 7.38
C PRO A 46 11.52 18.85 8.10
N LEU A 47 10.31 19.03 8.66
CA LEU A 47 9.58 17.93 9.27
C LEU A 47 8.79 17.19 8.18
N VAL A 48 9.12 15.91 7.98
CA VAL A 48 8.36 15.03 7.10
C VAL A 48 7.44 14.15 7.93
N ARG A 49 6.18 14.07 7.49
CA ARG A 49 5.14 13.21 8.04
C ARG A 49 4.43 12.51 6.90
N VAL A 50 4.13 11.24 7.10
CA VAL A 50 3.37 10.42 6.17
C VAL A 50 2.01 10.16 6.80
N TYR A 51 0.95 10.37 6.03
CA TYR A 51 -0.43 10.13 6.46
C TYR A 51 -1.10 9.20 5.45
N ALA A 52 -1.83 8.20 5.94
CA ALA A 52 -2.55 7.28 5.08
C ALA A 52 -3.81 7.96 4.53
N VAL A 53 -4.01 7.90 3.22
CA VAL A 53 -5.27 8.32 2.60
C VAL A 53 -6.33 7.24 2.81
N GLU A 54 -7.52 7.66 3.23
CA GLU A 54 -8.64 6.75 3.55
C GLU A 54 -9.19 6.03 2.32
N GLU A 55 -9.22 6.73 1.17
CA GLU A 55 -9.73 6.22 -0.10
C GLU A 55 -8.63 6.20 -1.19
N PRO A 56 -7.71 5.21 -1.18
CA PRO A 56 -6.58 5.17 -2.10
C PRO A 56 -6.97 5.14 -3.59
N ALA A 57 -8.09 4.50 -3.94
CA ALA A 57 -8.57 4.43 -5.31
C ALA A 57 -9.07 5.79 -5.82
N ALA A 58 -9.82 6.52 -5.00
CA ALA A 58 -10.28 7.87 -5.32
C ALA A 58 -9.10 8.84 -5.42
N PHE A 59 -8.14 8.74 -4.50
CA PHE A 59 -6.89 9.50 -4.54
C PHE A 59 -6.10 9.24 -5.84
N ALA A 60 -5.89 7.98 -6.22
CA ALA A 60 -5.19 7.62 -7.45
C ALA A 60 -5.91 8.12 -8.71
N ARG A 61 -7.25 8.03 -8.74
CA ARG A 61 -8.06 8.58 -9.83
C ARG A 61 -7.90 10.09 -9.96
N ALA A 62 -7.94 10.81 -8.83
CA ALA A 62 -7.79 12.26 -8.84
C ALA A 62 -6.43 12.68 -9.40
N LEU A 63 -5.34 12.05 -8.91
CA LEU A 63 -3.99 12.28 -9.44
C LEU A 63 -3.89 11.95 -10.93
N PHE A 64 -4.50 10.86 -11.38
CA PHE A 64 -4.48 10.50 -12.80
C PHE A 64 -5.17 11.55 -13.68
N ILE A 65 -6.33 12.05 -13.25
CA ILE A 65 -7.04 13.13 -13.95
C ILE A 65 -6.20 14.41 -13.98
N GLU A 66 -5.57 14.76 -12.86
CA GLU A 66 -4.69 15.94 -12.76
C GLU A 66 -3.48 15.83 -13.68
N CYS A 67 -2.83 14.65 -13.72
CA CYS A 67 -1.73 14.38 -14.65
C CYS A 67 -2.17 14.51 -16.12
N LEU A 68 -3.31 13.92 -16.50
CA LEU A 68 -3.81 14.04 -17.88
C LEU A 68 -4.07 15.51 -18.26
N ARG A 69 -4.65 16.30 -17.35
CA ARG A 69 -4.88 17.73 -17.57
C ARG A 69 -3.59 18.53 -17.68
N HIS A 70 -2.59 18.20 -16.87
CA HIS A 70 -1.26 18.81 -16.95
C HIS A 70 -0.61 18.57 -18.33
N GLU A 71 -0.81 17.39 -18.91
CA GLU A 71 -0.39 17.05 -20.28
C GLU A 71 -1.32 17.64 -21.38
N GLY A 72 -2.24 18.55 -21.01
CA GLY A 72 -3.12 19.24 -21.96
C GLY A 72 -4.34 18.42 -22.42
N ILE A 73 -4.57 17.22 -21.88
CA ILE A 73 -5.73 16.39 -22.20
C ILE A 73 -6.95 16.91 -21.45
N ARG A 74 -8.00 17.28 -22.19
CA ARG A 74 -9.25 17.78 -21.60
C ARG A 74 -10.05 16.64 -20.99
N ILE A 75 -10.14 16.62 -19.67
CA ILE A 75 -10.99 15.70 -18.90
C ILE A 75 -12.14 16.48 -18.25
N SER A 76 -13.38 16.15 -18.60
CA SER A 76 -14.59 16.79 -18.06
C SER A 76 -14.94 16.31 -16.64
N ALA A 77 -14.50 15.11 -16.25
CA ALA A 77 -14.79 14.55 -14.94
C ALA A 77 -14.12 15.34 -13.81
N SER A 78 -14.82 15.51 -12.68
CA SER A 78 -14.24 16.10 -11.47
C SER A 78 -13.28 15.10 -10.78
N PRO A 79 -12.08 15.53 -10.34
CA PRO A 79 -11.17 14.71 -9.54
C PRO A 79 -11.78 14.25 -8.22
N LEU A 80 -12.64 15.07 -7.61
CA LEU A 80 -13.24 14.83 -6.28
C LEU A 80 -14.55 14.05 -6.34
N GLN A 81 -15.18 13.94 -7.51
CA GLN A 81 -16.47 13.26 -7.62
C GLN A 81 -16.29 11.75 -7.70
N THR A 82 -17.06 11.04 -6.87
CA THR A 82 -17.18 9.58 -6.92
C THR A 82 -17.75 9.14 -8.28
N PRO A 83 -17.10 8.21 -9.00
CA PRO A 83 -17.63 7.64 -10.22
C PRO A 83 -18.98 6.97 -9.98
N THR A 84 -19.96 7.25 -10.84
CA THR A 84 -21.29 6.61 -10.81
C THR A 84 -21.48 5.57 -11.90
N ALA A 85 -20.58 5.53 -12.89
CA ALA A 85 -20.64 4.58 -13.99
C ALA A 85 -20.17 3.21 -13.54
N GLU A 86 -20.88 2.16 -13.97
CA GLU A 86 -20.43 0.80 -13.80
C GLU A 86 -19.21 0.52 -14.67
N LEU A 87 -18.26 -0.22 -14.11
CA LEU A 87 -17.11 -0.70 -14.86
C LEU A 87 -17.56 -1.81 -15.83
N PRO A 88 -16.99 -1.88 -17.05
CA PRO A 88 -17.19 -3.03 -17.92
C PRO A 88 -16.89 -4.35 -17.19
N GLU A 89 -17.58 -5.41 -17.58
CA GLU A 89 -17.26 -6.76 -17.13
C GLU A 89 -15.79 -7.09 -17.42
N LYS A 90 -15.21 -8.00 -16.64
CA LYS A 90 -13.78 -8.33 -16.70
C LYS A 90 -13.32 -8.69 -18.12
N ASP A 91 -14.14 -9.40 -18.88
CA ASP A 91 -13.82 -9.83 -20.25
C ASP A 91 -14.18 -8.78 -21.31
N GLY A 92 -14.91 -7.72 -20.92
CA GLY A 92 -15.27 -6.59 -21.78
C GLY A 92 -14.08 -5.72 -22.17
N TYR A 93 -13.03 -5.67 -21.35
CA TYR A 93 -11.84 -4.87 -21.63
C TYR A 93 -11.02 -5.39 -22.82
N GLY A 94 -11.10 -6.68 -23.15
CA GLY A 94 -10.32 -7.27 -24.25
C GLY A 94 -10.73 -6.76 -25.64
N LYS A 95 -11.90 -6.13 -25.75
CA LYS A 95 -12.41 -5.51 -26.99
C LYS A 95 -12.00 -4.05 -27.15
N LEU A 96 -11.43 -3.44 -26.11
CA LEU A 96 -11.03 -2.04 -26.10
C LEU A 96 -9.59 -1.88 -26.63
N GLU A 97 -9.34 -0.79 -27.32
CA GLU A 97 -7.98 -0.43 -27.72
C GLU A 97 -7.16 -0.02 -26.48
N ARG A 98 -6.04 -0.70 -26.26
CA ARG A 98 -5.12 -0.38 -25.17
C ARG A 98 -4.22 0.78 -25.56
N VAL A 99 -4.52 1.97 -25.02
CA VAL A 99 -3.76 3.20 -25.29
C VAL A 99 -2.50 3.38 -24.42
N ALA A 100 -2.44 2.71 -23.26
CA ALA A 100 -1.28 2.75 -22.36
C ALA A 100 -1.18 1.48 -21.50
N LEU A 101 0.04 1.16 -21.04
CA LEU A 101 0.32 0.09 -20.10
C LEU A 101 1.46 0.50 -19.18
N PHE A 102 1.25 0.36 -17.87
CA PHE A 102 2.32 0.44 -16.88
C PHE A 102 2.59 -0.96 -16.32
N THR A 103 3.85 -1.38 -16.39
CA THR A 103 4.31 -2.64 -15.82
C THR A 103 5.15 -2.32 -14.59
N SER A 104 4.78 -2.87 -13.44
CA SER A 104 5.56 -2.70 -12.20
C SER A 104 6.93 -3.38 -12.31
N PRO A 105 7.90 -3.04 -11.43
CA PRO A 105 9.05 -3.90 -11.18
C PRO A 105 8.64 -5.34 -10.86
N PRO A 106 9.54 -6.32 -11.07
CA PRO A 106 9.26 -7.72 -10.75
C PRO A 106 8.99 -7.91 -9.26
N LEU A 107 8.26 -8.98 -8.92
CA LEU A 107 7.91 -9.33 -7.54
C LEU A 107 9.14 -9.43 -6.63
N SER A 108 10.30 -9.84 -7.15
CA SER A 108 11.56 -9.92 -6.41
C SER A 108 11.98 -8.58 -5.80
N GLU A 109 11.77 -7.46 -6.49
CA GLU A 109 12.08 -6.13 -5.95
C GLU A 109 11.08 -5.73 -4.86
N ALA A 110 9.79 -6.05 -5.00
CA ALA A 110 8.80 -5.82 -3.95
C ALA A 110 9.12 -6.64 -2.68
N VAL A 111 9.51 -7.91 -2.83
CA VAL A 111 9.95 -8.77 -1.71
C VAL A 111 11.21 -8.22 -1.07
N LYS A 112 12.20 -7.79 -1.86
CA LYS A 112 13.44 -7.18 -1.37
C LYS A 112 13.17 -5.93 -0.54
N VAL A 113 12.34 -5.00 -1.02
CA VAL A 113 11.95 -3.81 -0.26
C VAL A 113 11.22 -4.22 1.03
N THR A 114 10.26 -5.14 0.93
CA THR A 114 9.51 -5.65 2.08
C THR A 114 10.44 -6.15 3.18
N LEU A 115 11.41 -7.00 2.84
CA LEU A 115 12.32 -7.60 3.80
C LEU A 115 13.41 -6.63 4.30
N LYS A 116 13.87 -5.68 3.46
CA LYS A 116 14.96 -4.76 3.83
C LYS A 116 14.52 -3.65 4.78
N VAL A 117 13.30 -3.14 4.62
CA VAL A 117 12.81 -2.01 5.42
C VAL A 117 11.53 -2.35 6.20
N SER A 118 11.16 -3.63 6.29
CA SER A 118 9.94 -4.11 6.93
C SER A 118 8.68 -3.37 6.40
N HIS A 119 8.56 -3.30 5.07
CA HIS A 119 7.52 -2.48 4.43
C HIS A 119 6.12 -3.10 4.57
N ASN A 120 5.40 -2.75 5.64
CA ASN A 120 4.11 -3.35 6.02
C ASN A 120 3.06 -3.33 4.90
N LEU A 121 2.94 -2.23 4.14
CA LEU A 121 1.96 -2.17 3.05
C LEU A 121 2.24 -3.20 1.95
N TYR A 122 3.52 -3.45 1.64
CA TYR A 122 3.86 -4.47 0.65
C TYR A 122 3.61 -5.86 1.22
N ALA A 123 4.02 -6.11 2.47
CA ALA A 123 3.76 -7.37 3.15
C ALA A 123 2.26 -7.72 3.18
N SER A 124 1.39 -6.75 3.49
CA SER A 124 -0.07 -6.93 3.54
C SER A 124 -0.71 -7.19 2.17
N THR A 125 -0.08 -6.78 1.06
CA THR A 125 -0.63 -7.01 -0.29
C THR A 125 -0.19 -8.34 -0.91
N LEU A 126 0.92 -8.94 -0.45
CA LEU A 126 1.41 -10.22 -0.99
C LEU A 126 0.37 -11.36 -0.94
N PRO A 127 -0.38 -11.59 0.16
CA PRO A 127 -1.43 -12.62 0.16
C PRO A 127 -2.53 -12.36 -0.88
N LEU A 128 -2.88 -11.09 -1.12
CA LEU A 128 -3.87 -10.71 -2.14
C LEU A 128 -3.35 -10.98 -3.56
N LEU A 129 -2.05 -10.79 -3.82
CA LEU A 129 -1.45 -11.15 -5.11
C LEU A 129 -1.45 -12.67 -5.33
N VAL A 130 -1.17 -13.45 -4.29
CA VAL A 130 -1.27 -14.92 -4.32
C VAL A 130 -2.71 -15.37 -4.62
N ALA A 131 -3.70 -14.75 -3.95
CA ALA A 131 -5.12 -14.98 -4.21
C ALA A 131 -5.49 -14.65 -5.65
N ALA A 132 -5.12 -13.46 -6.13
CA ALA A 132 -5.42 -12.97 -7.47
C ALA A 132 -4.86 -13.90 -8.56
N ARG A 133 -3.66 -14.46 -8.36
CA ARG A 133 -3.06 -15.43 -9.30
C ARG A 133 -3.89 -16.72 -9.44
N LYS A 134 -4.76 -17.03 -8.47
CA LYS A 134 -5.70 -18.15 -8.49
C LYS A 134 -7.14 -17.73 -8.77
N GLY A 135 -7.36 -16.50 -9.25
CA GLY A 135 -8.70 -15.97 -9.53
C GLY A 135 -9.50 -15.60 -8.29
N LYS A 136 -8.87 -15.56 -7.12
CA LYS A 136 -9.50 -15.22 -5.84
C LYS A 136 -9.26 -13.75 -5.49
N ARG A 137 -10.08 -13.19 -4.59
CA ARG A 137 -10.09 -11.74 -4.33
C ARG A 137 -10.07 -11.35 -2.86
N THR A 138 -10.01 -12.32 -1.95
CA THR A 138 -10.07 -12.05 -0.51
C THR A 138 -8.72 -12.28 0.15
N LEU A 139 -8.46 -11.55 1.25
CA LEU A 139 -7.29 -11.78 2.09
C LEU A 139 -7.30 -13.20 2.67
N ALA A 140 -8.45 -13.67 3.16
CA ALA A 140 -8.61 -15.00 3.72
C ALA A 140 -8.22 -16.10 2.72
N ASP A 141 -8.63 -15.95 1.45
CA ASP A 141 -8.21 -16.87 0.39
C ASP A 141 -6.69 -16.88 0.16
N GLY A 142 -6.08 -15.69 0.21
CA GLY A 142 -4.64 -15.51 0.09
C GLY A 142 -3.86 -16.17 1.21
N LEU A 143 -4.28 -15.93 2.46
CA LEU A 143 -3.67 -16.53 3.66
C LEU A 143 -3.84 -18.05 3.67
N ARG A 144 -5.00 -18.58 3.23
CA ARG A 144 -5.20 -20.02 3.08
C ARG A 144 -4.25 -20.61 2.04
N LEU A 145 -4.07 -19.95 0.89
CA LEU A 145 -3.11 -20.39 -0.13
C LEU A 145 -1.66 -20.32 0.38
N GLN A 146 -1.31 -19.30 1.17
CA GLN A 146 -0.02 -19.20 1.84
C GLN A 146 0.19 -20.38 2.80
N GLY A 147 -0.84 -20.77 3.57
CA GLY A 147 -0.80 -21.96 4.41
C GLY A 147 -0.49 -23.25 3.62
N GLU A 148 -1.14 -23.44 2.47
CA GLU A 148 -0.84 -24.60 1.61
C GLU A 148 0.59 -24.56 1.05
N ILE A 149 1.09 -23.38 0.69
CA ILE A 149 2.49 -23.22 0.26
C ILE A 149 3.44 -23.62 1.40
N LEU A 150 3.22 -23.11 2.61
CA LEU A 150 4.05 -23.42 3.78
C LEU A 150 4.01 -24.93 4.13
N LYS A 151 2.83 -25.54 4.05
CA LYS A 151 2.67 -26.99 4.23
C LYS A 151 3.46 -27.76 3.17
N GLY A 152 3.41 -27.35 1.90
CA GLY A 152 4.21 -27.93 0.82
C GLY A 152 5.73 -27.76 1.01
N LEU A 153 6.16 -26.72 1.74
CA LEU A 153 7.54 -26.51 2.16
C LEU A 153 7.97 -27.37 3.36
N GLY A 154 7.08 -28.19 3.91
CA GLY A 154 7.34 -29.05 5.07
C GLY A 154 7.25 -28.31 6.41
N VAL A 155 6.61 -27.14 6.45
CA VAL A 155 6.35 -26.41 7.68
C VAL A 155 5.11 -26.96 8.37
N ASP A 156 5.19 -27.17 9.69
CA ASP A 156 4.03 -27.55 10.48
C ASP A 156 3.11 -26.34 10.66
N VAL A 157 2.07 -26.26 9.83
CA VAL A 157 1.13 -25.12 9.85
C VAL A 157 0.25 -25.07 11.10
N GLN A 158 0.21 -26.10 11.93
CA GLN A 158 -0.44 -26.05 13.25
C GLN A 158 0.35 -25.18 14.25
N GLN A 159 1.59 -24.84 13.91
CA GLN A 159 2.49 -24.01 14.71
C GLN A 159 2.49 -22.54 14.25
N ILE A 160 1.55 -22.17 13.38
CA ILE A 160 1.44 -20.86 12.74
C ILE A 160 -0.01 -20.37 12.81
N SER A 161 -0.18 -19.10 13.08
CA SER A 161 -1.41 -18.35 12.89
C SER A 161 -1.06 -17.02 12.23
N PHE A 162 -1.73 -16.68 11.14
CA PHE A 162 -1.57 -15.39 10.47
C PHE A 162 -2.92 -14.71 10.28
N GLY A 163 -3.07 -13.52 10.86
CA GLY A 163 -4.17 -12.60 10.63
C GLY A 163 -3.89 -11.61 9.49
N GLY A 164 -2.64 -11.49 9.05
CA GLY A 164 -2.25 -10.63 7.93
C GLY A 164 -0.86 -10.98 7.39
N GLY A 165 -0.38 -10.17 6.43
CA GLY A 165 0.94 -10.37 5.82
C GLY A 165 2.09 -9.64 6.53
N ALA A 166 1.79 -8.62 7.34
CA ALA A 166 2.79 -7.70 7.90
C ALA A 166 3.28 -8.03 9.33
N GLY A 167 2.67 -9.00 10.03
CA GLY A 167 3.07 -9.36 11.39
C GLY A 167 2.55 -8.44 12.50
N GLY A 168 1.50 -7.65 12.22
CA GLY A 168 0.88 -6.72 13.18
C GLY A 168 -0.54 -7.09 13.58
N ALA A 169 -1.09 -8.22 13.09
CA ALA A 169 -2.41 -8.65 13.50
C ALA A 169 -2.35 -9.33 14.87
N ASN A 170 -3.36 -9.11 15.72
CA ASN A 170 -3.44 -9.75 17.04
C ASN A 170 -3.43 -11.29 16.97
N ALA A 171 -3.84 -11.85 15.83
CA ALA A 171 -3.84 -13.28 15.58
C ALA A 171 -2.50 -13.82 15.05
N ASP A 172 -1.50 -12.97 14.79
CA ASP A 172 -0.20 -13.39 14.29
C ASP A 172 0.59 -14.11 15.39
N ALA A 173 0.89 -15.39 15.16
CA ALA A 173 1.68 -16.22 16.04
C ALA A 173 2.50 -17.24 15.25
N VAL A 174 3.75 -17.46 15.65
CA VAL A 174 4.63 -18.47 15.05
C VAL A 174 5.55 -19.04 16.11
N THR A 175 5.73 -20.36 16.13
CA THR A 175 6.72 -20.96 17.04
C THR A 175 8.12 -20.92 16.44
N PRO A 176 9.19 -20.85 17.26
CA PRO A 176 10.56 -20.90 16.76
C PRO A 176 10.84 -22.13 15.87
N ARG A 177 10.20 -23.26 16.16
CA ARG A 177 10.32 -24.49 15.38
C ARG A 177 9.81 -24.31 13.95
N ALA A 178 8.63 -23.71 13.78
CA ALA A 178 8.05 -23.42 12.47
C ALA A 178 8.93 -22.47 11.64
N SER A 179 9.48 -21.44 12.28
CA SER A 179 10.43 -20.52 11.63
C SER A 179 11.69 -21.26 11.15
N VAL A 180 12.27 -22.14 11.97
CA VAL A 180 13.44 -22.94 11.57
C VAL A 180 13.12 -23.90 10.43
N GLN A 181 11.93 -24.53 10.42
CA GLN A 181 11.48 -25.38 9.31
C GLN A 181 11.41 -24.58 8.01
N LEU A 182 10.80 -23.40 8.04
CA LEU A 182 10.70 -22.52 6.88
C LEU A 182 12.09 -22.12 6.38
N LEU A 183 12.97 -21.63 7.26
CA LEU A 183 14.32 -21.21 6.90
C LEU A 183 15.14 -22.34 6.27
N ARG A 184 15.06 -23.56 6.83
CA ARG A 184 15.73 -24.74 6.28
C ARG A 184 15.21 -25.14 4.90
N SER A 185 13.91 -24.98 4.67
CA SER A 185 13.28 -25.28 3.38
C SER A 185 13.69 -24.25 2.32
N VAL A 186 13.56 -22.95 2.65
CA VAL A 186 13.96 -21.82 1.80
C VAL A 186 15.45 -21.88 1.44
N ALA A 187 16.34 -22.22 2.37
CA ALA A 187 17.78 -22.33 2.10
C ALA A 187 18.14 -23.41 1.06
N LYS A 188 17.26 -24.40 0.81
CA LYS A 188 17.45 -25.44 -0.20
C LYS A 188 16.84 -25.08 -1.55
N GLN A 189 16.06 -24.01 -1.62
CA GLN A 189 15.39 -23.59 -2.84
C GLN A 189 16.23 -22.59 -3.62
N SER A 190 16.14 -22.68 -4.94
CA SER A 190 16.62 -21.65 -5.85
C SER A 190 15.46 -20.76 -6.24
N PHE A 191 15.50 -19.49 -5.83
CA PHE A 191 14.48 -18.48 -6.17
C PHE A 191 14.93 -17.55 -7.31
N CYS A 192 16.11 -17.79 -7.88
CA CYS A 192 16.63 -17.03 -9.00
C CYS A 192 16.08 -17.58 -10.32
N SER A 193 15.38 -16.71 -11.06
CA SER A 193 15.23 -16.78 -12.51
C SER A 193 15.67 -15.45 -13.10
#